data_AF-A0A934GIK9-F1
#
_entry.id   AF-A0A934GIK9-F1
#
_cell.length_a   1.000
_cell.length_b   1.000
_cell.length_c   1.000
_cell.angle_alpha   90.00
_cell.angle_beta   90.00
_cell.angle_gamma   90.00
#
_symmetry.space_group_name_H-M   'P 1'
#
loop_
_entity.id
_entity.type
_entity.pdbx_description
1 polymer ?
#
loop_
_entity_poly.entity_id
_entity_poly.type
_entity_poly.pdbx_seq_one_letter_code
_entity_poly.pdbx_strand_id
1 'polypeptide(L)' 'MATHYICNECGGVSDRAGMCQTGRCYLYGKPLRECHCTDGKHGVPEEIEIKDVEDILKKDEE' A
#
# COMPACT_ATOMS: atom_id res chain seq x y z
N MET A 1 -2.66 -8.89 17.39
CA MET A 1 -1.53 -8.23 16.70
C MET A 1 -1.61 -8.63 15.25
N ALA A 2 -1.85 -7.69 14.34
CA ALA A 2 -1.84 -7.97 12.91
C ALA A 2 -0.39 -7.89 12.42
N THR A 3 0.32 -9.02 12.43
CA THR A 3 1.66 -9.10 11.85
C THR A 3 1.52 -9.17 10.34
N HIS A 4 2.06 -8.19 9.62
CA HIS A 4 2.09 -8.20 8.17
C HIS A 4 3.50 -7.99 7.67
N TYR A 5 3.74 -8.32 6.40
CA TYR A 5 5.06 -8.32 5.80
C TYR A 5 5.13 -7.29 4.68
N ILE A 6 6.18 -6.48 4.67
CA ILE A 6 6.38 -5.41 3.69
C ILE A 6 7.66 -5.63 2.87
N CYS A 7 7.62 -5.22 1.62
CA CYS A 7 8.80 -5.08 0.78
C CYS A 7 9.34 -3.66 0.93
N ASN A 8 10.56 -3.50 1.44
CA ASN A 8 11.14 -2.18 1.67
C ASN A 8 11.43 -1.37 0.38
N GLU A 9 11.48 -2.03 -0.78
CA GLU A 9 11.83 -1.35 -2.03
C GLU A 9 10.61 -0.92 -2.83
N CYS A 10 9.58 -1.77 -2.94
CA CYS A 10 8.35 -1.43 -3.67
C CYS A 10 7.18 -1.04 -2.79
N GLY A 11 7.29 -1.17 -1.47
CA GLY A 11 6.19 -0.93 -0.52
C GLY A 11 5.09 -1.99 -0.58
N GLY A 12 5.28 -3.10 -1.30
CA GLY A 12 4.29 -4.18 -1.39
C GLY A 12 4.03 -4.83 -0.03
N VAL A 13 2.76 -5.10 0.29
CA VAL A 13 2.31 -5.63 1.58
C VAL A 13 1.75 -7.03 1.41
N SER A 14 1.95 -7.90 2.40
CA SER A 14 1.37 -9.24 2.45
C SER A 14 1.01 -9.63 3.88
N ASP A 15 -0.15 -10.24 4.08
CA ASP A 15 -0.59 -10.78 5.38
C ASP A 15 0.10 -12.09 5.77
N ARG A 16 0.96 -12.63 4.88
CA ARG A 16 1.67 -13.89 5.09
C ARG A 16 3.16 -13.70 4.88
N ALA A 17 3.94 -14.41 5.69
CA ALA A 17 5.38 -14.51 5.46
C ALA A 17 5.59 -15.09 4.06
N GLY A 18 6.33 -14.37 3.22
CA GLY A 18 6.42 -14.70 1.81
C GLY A 18 7.50 -13.88 1.10
N MET A 19 7.53 -14.03 -0.22
CA MET A 19 8.45 -13.31 -1.10
C MET A 19 7.72 -12.14 -1.76
N CYS A 20 8.45 -11.09 -2.12
CA CYS A 20 7.89 -10.01 -2.93
C CYS A 20 7.43 -10.54 -4.30
N GLN A 21 6.17 -10.30 -4.63
CA GLN A 21 5.53 -10.72 -5.88
C GLN A 21 5.41 -9.59 -6.92
N THR A 22 5.91 -8.39 -6.60
CA THR A 22 5.86 -7.25 -7.51
C THR A 22 6.81 -7.47 -8.68
N GLY A 23 6.28 -7.80 -9.86
CA GLY A 23 7.09 -8.21 -11.02
C GLY A 23 8.11 -7.18 -11.54
N ARG A 24 8.03 -5.92 -11.10
CA ARG A 24 9.02 -4.86 -11.39
C ARG A 24 9.88 -4.45 -10.20
N CYS A 25 9.76 -5.12 -9.06
CA CYS A 25 10.58 -4.83 -7.90
C CYS A 25 11.95 -5.51 -8.03
N TYR A 26 13.01 -4.79 -7.71
CA TYR A 26 14.35 -5.35 -7.62
C TYR A 26 14.46 -6.52 -6.62
N LEU A 27 13.59 -6.54 -5.60
CA LEU A 27 13.48 -7.62 -4.63
C LEU A 27 12.44 -8.68 -5.01
N TYR A 28 11.97 -8.74 -6.26
CA TYR A 28 11.07 -9.80 -6.70
C TYR A 28 11.64 -11.19 -6.34
N GLY A 29 10.84 -12.02 -5.69
CA GLY A 29 11.26 -13.34 -5.19
C GLY A 29 12.13 -13.32 -3.93
N LYS A 30 12.40 -12.16 -3.32
CA LYS A 30 13.13 -12.07 -2.04
C LYS A 30 12.15 -11.96 -0.86
N PRO A 31 12.55 -12.44 0.34
CA PRO A 31 11.68 -12.45 1.52
C PRO A 31 11.27 -11.03 1.93
N LEU A 32 9.99 -10.91 2.30
CA LEU A 32 9.42 -9.70 2.88
C LEU A 32 9.87 -9.53 4.34
N ARG A 33 9.92 -8.29 4.83
CA ARG A 33 10.23 -7.99 6.24
C ARG A 33 8.96 -7.85 7.06
N GLU A 34 9.02 -8.32 8.30
CA GLU A 34 7.91 -8.18 9.24
C GLU A 34 7.72 -6.71 9.65
N CYS A 35 6.50 -6.18 9.51
CA CYS A 35 6.06 -4.92 10.12
C CYS A 35 5.14 -5.20 11.29
N HIS A 36 5.38 -4.49 12.39
CA HIS A 36 4.59 -4.55 13.62
C HIS A 36 3.64 -3.36 13.76
N CYS A 37 3.33 -2.71 12.65
CA CYS A 37 2.45 -1.57 12.60
C CYS A 37 0.99 -2.02 12.75
N THR A 38 0.26 -1.38 13.67
CA THR A 38 -1.13 -1.73 14.02
C THR A 38 -2.17 -1.18 13.05
N ASP A 39 -1.78 -0.23 12.21
CA ASP A 39 -2.70 0.52 11.36
C ASP A 39 -3.09 -0.25 10.08
N GLY A 40 -2.24 -1.16 9.60
CA GLY A 40 -2.47 -1.86 8.32
C GLY A 40 -2.47 -0.96 7.08
N LYS A 41 -2.16 0.33 7.25
CA LYS A 41 -2.27 1.36 6.22
C LYS A 41 -0.97 1.53 5.45
N HIS A 42 -0.67 0.53 4.64
CA HIS A 42 0.44 0.59 3.68
C HIS A 42 -0.15 0.47 2.29
N GLY A 43 -0.53 1.60 1.70
CA GLY A 43 -1.01 1.67 0.31
C GLY A 43 -2.47 2.08 0.12
N VAL A 44 -3.19 2.47 1.18
CA VAL A 44 -4.43 3.23 1.05
C VAL A 44 -4.13 4.62 1.61
N PRO A 45 -4.26 5.72 0.84
CA PRO A 45 -4.32 7.02 1.48
C PRO A 45 -5.47 6.93 2.49
N GLU A 46 -5.15 7.18 3.76
CA GLU A 46 -6.15 7.36 4.78
C GLU A 46 -7.13 8.41 4.30
N GLU A 47 -8.37 7.98 4.09
CA GLU A 47 -9.50 8.86 3.86
C GLU A 47 -9.29 9.82 2.67
N ILE A 48 -9.60 9.36 1.46
CA ILE A 48 -10.26 10.29 0.53
C ILE A 48 -11.62 10.58 1.18
N GLU A 49 -11.69 11.61 2.02
CA GLU A 49 -12.96 12.18 2.40
C GLU A 49 -13.69 12.53 1.09
N ILE A 50 -14.96 12.12 0.95
CA ILE A 50 -15.74 12.26 -0.30
C ILE A 50 -15.81 13.72 -0.79
N LYS A 51 -15.47 14.69 0.08
CA LYS A 51 -15.31 16.11 -0.26
C LYS A 51 -14.23 16.35 -1.33
N ASP A 52 -13.12 15.62 -1.34
CA ASP A 52 -12.05 15.80 -2.32
C ASP A 52 -12.42 15.26 -3.70
N VAL A 53 -13.37 14.31 -3.79
CA VAL A 53 -13.83 13.75 -5.08
C VAL A 53 -14.79 14.71 -5.80
N GLU A 54 -15.62 15.45 -5.06
CA GLU A 54 -16.56 16.42 -5.65
C GLU A 54 -15.86 17.62 -6.30
N ASP A 55 -14.68 18.04 -5.82
CA ASP A 55 -13.90 19.14 -6.43
C ASP A 55 -13.23 18.72 -7.76
N ILE A 56 -12.89 17.44 -7.89
CA ILE A 56 -12.24 16.90 -9.10
C ILE A 56 -13.26 16.76 -10.26
N LEU A 57 -14.52 16.44 -9.96
CA LEU A 57 -15.57 16.23 -10.99
C LEU A 57 -16.19 17.52 -11.53
N LYS A 58 -15.91 18.69 -10.93
CA LYS A 58 -16.49 19.99 -11.34
C LYS A 58 -15.55 20.88 -12.15
N LYS A 59 -14.34 20.41 -12.51
CA LYS A 59 -13.31 21.22 -13.19
C LYS A 59 -13.37 21.23 -14.71
N ASP A 60 -14.36 20.61 -15.34
CA ASP A 60 -14.51 20.55 -16.81
C ASP A 60 -15.65 21.44 -17.37
N GLU A 61 -16.17 22.42 -16.61
CA GLU A 61 -17.25 23.30 -17.06
C GLU A 61 -16.98 24.82 -16.94
N GLU A 62 -15.74 25.28 -17.16
CA GLU A 62 -15.49 26.70 -17.51
C GLU A 62 -14.66 26.88 -18.80
#